data_AF-A0A7X6WI70-F1
#
_entry.id   AF-A0A7X6WI70-F1
#
_cell.length_a   1.000
_cell.length_b   1.000
_cell.length_c   1.000
_cell.angle_alpha   90.00
_cell.angle_beta   90.00
_cell.angle_gamma   90.00
#
_symmetry.space_group_name_H-M   'P 1'
#
loop_
_entity.id
_entity.type
_entity.pdbx_description
1 polymer ?
#
loop_
_entity_poly.entity_id
_entity_poly.type
_entity_poly.pdbx_seq_one_letter_code
_entity_poly.pdbx_strand_id
1 'polypeptide(L)'
;MKNLKRKVLLILTPFILILSTFMNAVPIFADSIQITTQPSGVISTGYFEAVNSRGWAVQTKSGHNSNIIYVNGVIAFCIEPEIQRGDGDGYTMSDFTHAQRETFSRIIYHGYDNTAKTGKDYVIPQNVLCEYIASIRNDLDINGSWGFEGIDYQSEKDLIWSKVNNHNTHASFHNTSIKLKTGESITLNDTNNTLHQSILINNGGLDVSLSGNQVTLTARSDSPSSP
;
A
#
# COMPACT_ATOMS: atom_id res chain seq x y z
N MET A 1 77.05 2.63 -12.35
CA MET A 1 75.78 3.19 -12.88
C MET A 1 74.70 2.15 -13.20
N LYS A 2 75.03 0.96 -13.74
CA LYS A 2 74.04 -0.07 -14.16
C LYS A 2 73.21 -0.65 -12.99
N ASN A 3 73.83 -0.88 -11.83
CA ASN A 3 73.16 -1.43 -10.65
C ASN A 3 72.23 -0.42 -9.93
N LEU A 4 72.50 0.88 -10.03
CA LEU A 4 71.65 1.93 -9.47
C LEU A 4 70.38 2.10 -10.31
N LYS A 5 70.49 2.10 -11.64
CA LYS A 5 69.34 2.12 -12.55
C LYS A 5 68.43 0.90 -12.37
N ARG A 6 68.98 -0.29 -12.14
CA ARG A 6 68.21 -1.52 -11.90
C ARG A 6 67.47 -1.50 -10.55
N LYS A 7 68.09 -0.97 -9.50
CA LYS A 7 67.45 -0.82 -8.17
C LYS A 7 66.36 0.26 -8.16
N VAL A 8 66.58 1.39 -8.83
CA VAL A 8 65.55 2.44 -9.00
C VAL A 8 64.38 1.93 -9.84
N LEU A 9 64.66 1.19 -10.93
CA LEU A 9 63.62 0.59 -11.77
C LEU A 9 62.79 -0.46 -11.02
N LEU A 10 63.42 -1.28 -10.16
CA LEU A 10 62.73 -2.31 -9.35
C LEU A 10 61.84 -1.74 -8.23
N ILE A 11 62.11 -0.52 -7.77
CA ILE A 11 61.29 0.16 -6.75
C ILE A 11 60.14 0.96 -7.41
N LEU A 12 60.34 1.47 -8.63
CA LEU A 12 59.31 2.26 -9.33
C LEU A 12 58.13 1.41 -9.82
N THR A 13 58.37 0.17 -10.27
CA THR A 13 57.32 -0.71 -10.82
C THR A 13 56.20 -1.06 -9.84
N PRO A 14 56.45 -1.49 -8.59
CA PRO A 14 55.37 -1.75 -7.64
C PRO A 14 54.63 -0.46 -7.24
N PHE A 15 55.31 0.69 -7.22
CA PHE A 15 54.69 1.97 -6.86
C PHE A 15 53.67 2.44 -7.91
N ILE A 16 53.96 2.22 -9.21
CA ILE A 16 53.03 2.55 -10.30
C ILE A 16 51.80 1.62 -10.30
N LEU A 17 51.98 0.34 -9.98
CA LEU A 17 50.87 -0.62 -9.85
C LEU A 17 49.95 -0.28 -8.66
N ILE A 18 50.52 0.08 -7.50
CA ILE A 18 49.72 0.48 -6.32
C ILE A 18 48.98 1.80 -6.57
N LEU A 19 49.60 2.76 -7.28
CA LEU A 19 48.94 4.04 -7.58
C LEU A 19 47.76 3.87 -8.57
N SER A 20 47.83 2.90 -9.48
CA SER A 20 46.76 2.61 -10.46
C SER A 20 45.48 2.02 -9.83
N THR A 21 45.58 1.40 -8.65
CA THR A 21 44.41 0.85 -7.93
C THR A 21 43.67 1.89 -7.10
N PHE A 22 44.28 3.06 -6.79
CA PHE A 22 43.63 4.14 -6.04
C PHE A 22 42.81 5.11 -6.92
N MET A 23 43.02 5.12 -8.24
CA MET A 23 42.35 6.08 -9.14
C MET A 23 41.04 5.57 -9.75
N ASN A 24 40.60 4.35 -9.43
CA ASN A 24 39.36 3.76 -9.95
C ASN A 24 38.32 3.49 -8.85
N ALA A 25 38.29 4.30 -7.79
CA ALA A 25 37.09 4.37 -6.96
C ALA A 25 36.02 5.13 -7.77
N VAL A 26 35.23 4.40 -8.57
CA VAL A 26 34.00 4.96 -9.12
C VAL A 26 33.14 5.30 -7.91
N PRO A 27 32.75 6.57 -7.69
CA PRO A 27 31.80 6.89 -6.63
C PRO A 27 30.52 6.12 -6.94
N ILE A 28 30.19 5.14 -6.09
CA ILE A 28 28.87 4.52 -6.09
C ILE A 28 27.98 5.54 -5.40
N PHE A 29 27.31 6.38 -6.21
CA PHE A 29 26.21 7.18 -5.69
C PHE A 29 25.10 6.22 -5.30
N ALA A 30 24.69 6.24 -4.03
CA ALA A 30 23.41 5.67 -3.66
C ALA A 30 22.34 6.35 -4.53
N ASP A 31 21.43 5.57 -5.09
CA ASP A 31 20.31 6.11 -5.86
C ASP A 31 19.55 7.09 -4.95
N SER A 32 19.54 8.37 -5.31
CA SER A 32 18.96 9.41 -4.45
C SER A 32 17.45 9.24 -4.45
N ILE A 33 16.85 8.97 -3.28
CA ILE A 33 15.40 8.90 -3.14
C ILE A 33 14.81 10.28 -3.43
N GLN A 34 14.05 10.41 -4.50
CA GLN A 34 13.36 11.65 -4.85
C GLN A 34 11.97 11.65 -4.26
N ILE A 35 11.69 12.58 -3.34
CA ILE A 35 10.37 12.75 -2.76
C ILE A 35 9.77 14.06 -3.25
N THR A 36 8.63 13.99 -3.92
CA THR A 36 7.91 15.15 -4.45
C THR A 36 6.46 15.16 -3.99
N THR A 37 5.79 16.30 -4.14
CA THR A 37 4.38 16.44 -3.76
C THR A 37 3.56 17.16 -4.83
N GLN A 38 2.26 16.88 -4.84
CA GLN A 38 1.29 17.55 -5.69
C GLN A 38 0.03 17.89 -4.88
N PRO A 39 -0.59 19.07 -5.06
CA PRO A 39 -1.88 19.37 -4.46
C PRO A 39 -2.95 18.37 -4.91
N SER A 40 -3.69 17.82 -3.96
CA SER A 40 -4.78 16.86 -4.22
C SER A 40 -6.05 17.53 -4.73
N GLY A 41 -6.23 18.83 -4.44
CA GLY A 41 -7.48 19.55 -4.66
C GLY A 41 -8.50 19.36 -3.53
N VAL A 42 -8.19 18.56 -2.50
CA VAL A 42 -9.04 18.40 -1.33
C VAL A 42 -8.63 19.40 -0.26
N ILE A 43 -9.54 20.29 0.08
CA ILE A 43 -9.33 21.33 1.09
C ILE A 43 -9.82 20.83 2.44
N SER A 44 -8.93 20.82 3.43
CA SER A 44 -9.29 20.54 4.82
C SER A 44 -10.03 21.74 5.42
N THR A 45 -11.13 21.47 6.11
CA THR A 45 -11.90 22.49 6.85
C THR A 45 -11.60 22.50 8.34
N GLY A 46 -10.84 21.51 8.84
CA GLY A 46 -10.48 21.38 10.25
C GLY A 46 -9.01 21.67 10.54
N TYR A 47 -8.68 21.69 11.83
CA TYR A 47 -7.30 21.69 12.32
C TYR A 47 -6.84 20.24 12.48
N PHE A 48 -5.57 19.98 12.17
CA PHE A 48 -4.91 18.71 12.45
C PHE A 48 -3.57 18.96 13.12
N GLU A 49 -3.29 18.17 14.14
CA GLU A 49 -2.03 18.12 14.86
C GLU A 49 -1.72 16.67 15.22
N ALA A 50 -0.55 16.20 14.79
CA ALA A 50 0.02 14.94 15.25
C ALA A 50 1.28 15.24 16.05
N VAL A 51 1.34 14.78 17.30
CA VAL A 51 2.46 15.00 18.21
C VAL A 51 2.89 13.67 18.80
N ASN A 52 4.19 13.44 18.92
CA ASN A 52 4.71 12.29 19.66
C ASN A 52 5.43 12.67 20.95
N SER A 53 5.71 11.66 21.79
CA SER A 53 6.43 11.80 23.05
C SER A 53 7.86 12.37 22.93
N ARG A 54 8.44 12.39 21.72
CA ARG A 54 9.76 12.97 21.42
C ARG A 54 9.68 14.48 21.13
N GLY A 55 8.48 15.04 21.09
CA GLY A 55 8.23 16.45 20.77
C GLY A 55 8.23 16.76 19.27
N TRP A 56 8.21 15.73 18.41
CA TRP A 56 7.95 15.94 16.98
C TRP A 56 6.47 16.22 16.77
N ALA A 57 6.20 17.23 15.95
CA ALA A 57 4.85 17.68 15.69
C ALA A 57 4.68 18.14 14.24
N VAL A 58 3.57 17.74 13.63
CA VAL A 58 3.08 18.31 12.37
C VAL A 58 1.73 18.95 12.66
N GLN A 59 1.55 20.18 12.22
CA GLN A 59 0.29 20.92 12.35
C GLN A 59 -0.15 21.46 10.99
N THR A 60 -1.43 21.31 10.68
CA THR A 60 -2.06 21.93 9.51
C THR A 60 -3.31 22.70 9.93
N LYS A 61 -3.46 23.91 9.38
CA LYS A 61 -4.63 24.77 9.63
C LYS A 61 -5.75 24.45 8.65
N SER A 62 -6.97 24.84 9.02
CA SER A 62 -8.11 24.88 8.10
C SER A 62 -7.79 25.70 6.85
N GLY A 63 -8.34 25.31 5.71
CA GLY A 63 -8.05 25.84 4.38
C GLY A 63 -6.81 25.23 3.71
N HIS A 64 -6.18 24.22 4.31
CA HIS A 64 -5.02 23.54 3.73
C HIS A 64 -5.45 22.62 2.59
N ASN A 65 -4.79 22.73 1.42
CA ASN A 65 -4.92 21.76 0.33
C ASN A 65 -3.96 20.60 0.60
N SER A 66 -4.52 19.44 0.92
CA SER A 66 -3.74 18.24 1.21
C SER A 66 -2.88 17.84 0.01
N ASN A 67 -1.66 17.38 0.27
CA ASN A 67 -0.73 16.98 -0.79
C ASN A 67 -0.69 15.46 -0.97
N ILE A 68 -0.61 15.02 -2.22
CA ILE A 68 -0.23 13.67 -2.63
C ILE A 68 1.29 13.57 -2.59
N ILE A 69 1.82 12.52 -1.97
CA ILE A 69 3.26 12.26 -1.87
C ILE A 69 3.67 11.28 -2.96
N TYR A 70 4.80 11.56 -3.60
CA TYR A 70 5.45 10.66 -4.55
C TYR A 70 6.86 10.36 -4.08
N VAL A 71 7.27 9.10 -4.18
CA VAL A 71 8.64 8.62 -3.98
C VAL A 71 9.10 7.99 -5.28
N ASN A 72 10.13 8.56 -5.90
CA ASN A 72 10.62 8.18 -7.22
C ASN A 72 9.51 8.14 -8.28
N GLY A 73 8.58 9.11 -8.22
CA GLY A 73 7.44 9.22 -9.14
C GLY A 73 6.29 8.25 -8.86
N VAL A 74 6.41 7.39 -7.85
CA VAL A 74 5.35 6.46 -7.42
C VAL A 74 4.63 7.03 -6.22
N ILE A 75 3.31 6.93 -6.18
CA ILE A 75 2.52 7.40 -5.04
C ILE A 75 2.90 6.65 -3.77
N ALA A 76 3.07 7.40 -2.69
CA ALA A 76 3.41 6.88 -1.37
C ALA A 76 2.46 7.45 -0.33
N PHE A 77 2.25 6.70 0.76
CA PHE A 77 1.47 7.13 1.91
C PHE A 77 2.40 7.31 3.12
N CYS A 78 2.18 8.38 3.87
CA CYS A 78 2.92 8.63 5.10
C CYS A 78 2.46 7.66 6.20
N ILE A 79 3.42 7.04 6.89
CA ILE A 79 3.19 6.13 8.04
C ILE A 79 3.70 6.71 9.37
N GLU A 80 4.13 7.98 9.36
CA GLU A 80 4.63 8.72 10.53
C GLU A 80 3.91 10.08 10.57
N PRO A 81 2.67 10.14 11.10
CA PRO A 81 1.82 11.34 11.01
C PRO A 81 2.44 12.60 11.61
N GLU A 82 3.31 12.46 12.61
CA GLU A 82 3.96 13.55 13.33
C GLU A 82 5.30 14.01 12.73
N ILE A 83 5.79 13.31 11.70
CA ILE A 83 7.07 13.62 11.06
C ILE A 83 6.83 14.46 9.84
N GLN A 84 7.41 15.66 9.82
CA GLN A 84 7.49 16.42 8.59
C GLN A 84 8.39 15.67 7.61
N ARG A 85 7.85 15.37 6.43
CA ARG A 85 8.56 14.70 5.35
C ARG A 85 9.90 15.40 5.04
N GLY A 86 11.00 14.67 5.18
CA GLY A 86 12.35 15.10 4.80
C GLY A 86 12.66 14.90 3.31
N ASP A 87 13.83 15.37 2.86
CA ASP A 87 14.28 15.32 1.45
C ASP A 87 15.20 14.13 1.13
N GLY A 88 14.89 12.94 1.68
CA GLY A 88 15.51 11.67 1.24
C GLY A 88 16.84 11.29 1.89
N ASP A 89 17.12 11.72 3.13
CA ASP A 89 18.36 11.44 3.89
C ASP A 89 18.50 9.99 4.42
N GLY A 90 17.94 9.01 3.70
CA GLY A 90 17.90 7.60 4.09
C GLY A 90 16.56 7.17 4.67
N TYR A 91 16.41 5.87 4.90
CA TYR A 91 15.19 5.26 5.44
C TYR A 91 15.56 4.32 6.59
N THR A 92 14.83 4.44 7.69
CA THR A 92 14.84 3.46 8.78
C THR A 92 13.59 2.60 8.68
N MET A 93 13.76 1.27 8.72
CA MET A 93 12.63 0.35 8.77
C MET A 93 11.79 0.66 10.01
N SER A 94 10.49 0.88 9.79
CA SER A 94 9.53 1.06 10.87
C SER A 94 9.32 -0.25 11.65
N ASP A 95 9.17 -0.16 12.97
CA ASP A 95 8.99 -1.32 13.88
C ASP A 95 7.56 -1.95 13.85
N PHE A 96 6.75 -1.66 12.83
CA PHE A 96 5.42 -2.25 12.72
C PHE A 96 5.48 -3.77 12.52
N THR A 97 4.56 -4.49 13.13
CA THR A 97 4.37 -5.93 12.92
C THR A 97 3.85 -6.22 11.51
N HIS A 98 3.95 -7.48 11.06
CA HIS A 98 3.36 -7.91 9.79
C HIS A 98 1.85 -7.63 9.73
N ALA A 99 1.12 -7.94 10.79
CA ALA A 99 -0.33 -7.71 10.85
C ALA A 99 -0.70 -6.21 10.73
N GLN A 100 0.09 -5.33 11.34
CA GLN A 100 -0.12 -3.88 11.21
C GLN A 100 0.13 -3.41 9.76
N ARG A 101 1.21 -3.86 9.13
CA ARG A 101 1.51 -3.55 7.71
C ARG A 101 0.45 -4.09 6.75
N GLU A 102 -0.11 -5.27 7.03
CA GLU A 102 -1.26 -5.82 6.30
C GLU A 102 -2.48 -4.91 6.43
N THR A 103 -2.80 -4.43 7.63
CA THR A 103 -3.90 -3.47 7.82
C THR A 103 -3.65 -2.17 7.04
N PHE A 104 -2.41 -1.65 7.05
CA PHE A 104 -2.06 -0.46 6.25
C PHE A 104 -2.32 -0.70 4.76
N SER A 105 -1.84 -1.83 4.26
CA SER A 105 -2.00 -2.24 2.86
C SER A 105 -3.48 -2.37 2.48
N ARG A 106 -4.33 -2.89 3.38
CA ARG A 106 -5.77 -3.01 3.13
C ARG A 106 -6.50 -1.66 3.14
N ILE A 107 -6.12 -0.74 4.03
CA ILE A 107 -6.66 0.63 4.05
C ILE A 107 -6.33 1.30 2.71
N ILE A 108 -5.07 1.23 2.28
CA ILE A 108 -4.61 1.82 1.01
C ILE A 108 -5.28 1.12 -0.18
N TYR A 109 -5.35 -0.20 -0.19
CA TYR A 109 -5.94 -0.95 -1.31
C TYR A 109 -7.41 -0.59 -1.53
N HIS A 110 -8.21 -0.59 -0.45
CA HIS A 110 -9.65 -0.34 -0.51
C HIS A 110 -10.04 1.13 -0.58
N GLY A 111 -9.17 2.03 -0.11
CA GLY A 111 -9.36 3.48 -0.17
C GLY A 111 -8.79 4.12 -1.43
N TYR A 112 -7.75 3.53 -2.05
CA TYR A 112 -7.01 4.13 -3.16
C TYR A 112 -6.80 3.18 -4.35
N ASP A 113 -6.17 2.01 -4.17
CA ASP A 113 -5.74 1.21 -5.34
C ASP A 113 -6.89 0.71 -6.19
N ASN A 114 -8.00 0.35 -5.55
CA ASN A 114 -9.21 -0.14 -6.19
C ASN A 114 -10.28 0.96 -6.38
N THR A 115 -9.86 2.20 -6.62
CA THR A 115 -10.76 3.35 -6.83
C THR A 115 -10.38 4.12 -8.11
N ALA A 116 -11.05 5.26 -8.34
CA ALA A 116 -10.72 6.16 -9.45
C ALA A 116 -9.42 6.95 -9.23
N LYS A 117 -8.78 6.83 -8.05
CA LYS A 117 -7.50 7.47 -7.71
C LYS A 117 -7.53 9.00 -7.78
N THR A 118 -8.67 9.59 -7.41
CA THR A 118 -8.83 11.04 -7.26
C THR A 118 -8.10 11.59 -6.04
N GLY A 119 -8.05 12.92 -5.88
CA GLY A 119 -7.52 13.55 -4.68
C GLY A 119 -8.21 13.09 -3.40
N LYS A 120 -9.54 12.91 -3.42
CA LYS A 120 -10.32 12.33 -2.31
C LYS A 120 -9.84 10.92 -1.98
N ASP A 121 -9.66 10.11 -3.02
CA ASP A 121 -9.26 8.71 -2.86
C ASP A 121 -7.84 8.58 -2.29
N TYR A 122 -6.99 9.60 -2.38
CA TYR A 122 -5.70 9.62 -1.67
C TYR A 122 -5.84 10.17 -0.25
N VAL A 123 -6.50 11.31 -0.10
CA VAL A 123 -6.54 12.06 1.17
C VAL A 123 -7.31 11.31 2.24
N ILE A 124 -8.46 10.72 1.91
CA ILE A 124 -9.27 10.02 2.90
C ILE A 124 -8.52 8.81 3.50
N PRO A 125 -8.02 7.83 2.72
CA PRO A 125 -7.28 6.72 3.30
C PRO A 125 -5.97 7.13 3.98
N GLN A 126 -5.29 8.21 3.55
CA GLN A 126 -4.14 8.75 4.29
C GLN A 126 -4.53 9.14 5.72
N ASN A 127 -5.70 9.78 5.91
CA ASN A 127 -6.15 10.20 7.23
C ASN A 127 -6.68 9.01 8.06
N VAL A 128 -7.39 8.06 7.43
CA VAL A 128 -7.78 6.80 8.08
C VAL A 128 -6.56 6.01 8.55
N LEU A 129 -5.50 5.97 7.73
CA LEU A 129 -4.23 5.35 8.09
C LEU A 129 -3.55 6.07 9.26
N CYS A 130 -3.51 7.41 9.27
CA CYS A 130 -2.98 8.19 10.38
C CYS A 130 -3.72 7.88 11.69
N GLU A 131 -5.06 7.86 11.67
CA GLU A 131 -5.86 7.50 12.85
C GLU A 131 -5.60 6.08 13.33
N TYR A 132 -5.51 5.12 12.41
CA TYR A 132 -5.18 3.74 12.78
C TYR A 132 -3.80 3.66 13.44
N ILE A 133 -2.80 4.35 12.89
CA ILE A 133 -1.44 4.41 13.43
C ILE A 133 -1.44 5.02 14.85
N ALA A 134 -2.18 6.10 15.07
CA ALA A 134 -2.35 6.68 16.40
C ALA A 134 -3.06 5.73 17.38
N SER A 135 -3.98 4.89 16.90
CA SER A 135 -4.67 3.90 17.76
C SER A 135 -3.77 2.74 18.23
N ILE A 136 -2.67 2.45 17.50
CA ILE A 136 -1.77 1.33 17.79
C ILE A 136 -0.42 1.78 18.39
N ARG A 137 -0.09 3.06 18.29
CA ARG A 137 1.10 3.66 18.89
C ARG A 137 0.73 4.32 20.21
N ASN A 138 1.50 4.03 21.27
CA ASN A 138 1.29 4.63 22.59
C ASN A 138 2.01 5.98 22.75
N ASP A 139 2.86 6.34 21.80
CA ASP A 139 3.70 7.53 21.84
C ASP A 139 3.20 8.64 20.94
N LEU A 140 2.11 8.42 20.18
CA LEU A 140 1.55 9.33 19.19
C LEU A 140 0.14 9.74 19.59
N ASP A 141 -0.11 11.04 19.55
CA ASP A 141 -1.43 11.63 19.74
C ASP A 141 -1.82 12.42 18.48
N ILE A 142 -3.07 12.29 18.05
CA ILE A 142 -3.63 13.08 16.95
C ILE A 142 -4.80 13.89 17.49
N ASN A 143 -4.59 15.20 17.56
CA ASN A 143 -5.58 16.18 17.94
C ASN A 143 -6.07 16.90 16.69
N GLY A 144 -7.33 16.74 16.35
CA GLY A 144 -7.86 17.42 15.17
C GLY A 144 -9.33 17.15 14.93
N SER A 145 -9.89 17.97 14.04
CA SER A 145 -11.20 17.73 13.45
C SER A 145 -10.97 17.35 12.00
N TRP A 146 -11.31 16.11 11.65
CA TRP A 146 -11.25 15.63 10.28
C TRP A 146 -12.44 16.16 9.49
N GLY A 147 -12.27 17.33 8.90
CA GLY A 147 -13.24 17.96 8.00
C GLY A 147 -12.60 18.26 6.64
N PHE A 148 -13.36 18.04 5.57
CA PHE A 148 -12.96 18.36 4.20
C PHE A 148 -14.15 18.98 3.45
N GLU A 149 -13.89 19.91 2.54
CA GLU A 149 -14.95 20.56 1.77
C GLU A 149 -15.72 19.55 0.92
N GLY A 150 -17.04 19.48 1.13
CA GLY A 150 -17.94 18.63 0.34
C GLY A 150 -17.77 17.13 0.54
N ILE A 151 -17.03 16.68 1.57
CA ILE A 151 -16.79 15.26 1.84
C ILE A 151 -17.23 14.93 3.27
N ASP A 152 -18.08 13.93 3.41
CA ASP A 152 -18.38 13.30 4.70
C ASP A 152 -17.28 12.29 5.04
N TYR A 153 -16.29 12.76 5.80
CA TYR A 153 -15.15 11.94 6.18
C TYR A 153 -15.55 10.68 6.96
N GLN A 154 -16.53 10.79 7.86
CA GLN A 154 -16.90 9.66 8.71
C GLN A 154 -17.57 8.56 7.87
N SER A 155 -18.47 8.93 6.96
CA SER A 155 -19.08 7.98 6.04
C SER A 155 -18.05 7.26 5.15
N GLU A 156 -17.08 8.01 4.60
CA GLU A 156 -16.01 7.44 3.77
C GLU A 156 -15.07 6.53 4.57
N LYS A 157 -14.72 6.92 5.80
CA LYS A 157 -13.94 6.11 6.73
C LYS A 157 -14.65 4.80 7.06
N ASP A 158 -15.95 4.86 7.36
CA ASP A 158 -16.75 3.66 7.66
C ASP A 158 -16.85 2.73 6.45
N LEU A 159 -16.96 3.29 5.24
CA LEU A 159 -16.91 2.52 4.00
C LEU A 159 -15.56 1.81 3.81
N ILE A 160 -14.44 2.50 4.05
CA ILE A 160 -13.10 1.91 3.99
C ILE A 160 -12.97 0.78 5.01
N TRP A 161 -13.32 1.01 6.28
CA TRP A 161 -13.23 -0.02 7.32
C TRP A 161 -14.14 -1.21 7.06
N SER A 162 -15.34 -0.99 6.51
CA SER A 162 -16.22 -2.07 6.09
C SER A 162 -15.52 -2.97 5.05
N LYS A 163 -14.87 -2.39 4.04
CA LYS A 163 -14.11 -3.17 3.04
C LYS A 163 -12.87 -3.84 3.62
N VAL A 164 -12.13 -3.15 4.50
CA VAL A 164 -10.95 -3.69 5.18
C VAL A 164 -11.31 -4.91 6.02
N ASN A 165 -12.37 -4.82 6.82
CA ASN A 165 -12.83 -5.89 7.70
C ASN A 165 -13.40 -7.09 6.92
N ASN A 166 -13.99 -6.84 5.76
CA ASN A 166 -14.54 -7.88 4.88
C ASN A 166 -13.56 -8.38 3.82
N HIS A 167 -12.29 -7.93 3.82
CA HIS A 167 -11.33 -8.25 2.75
C HIS A 167 -11.15 -9.76 2.53
N ASN A 168 -11.20 -10.56 3.59
CA ASN A 168 -11.06 -12.02 3.54
C ASN A 168 -12.40 -12.75 3.70
N THR A 169 -13.54 -12.06 3.62
CA THR A 169 -14.84 -12.71 3.69
C THR A 169 -15.08 -13.43 2.36
N HIS A 170 -15.35 -14.72 2.43
CA HIS A 170 -15.67 -15.55 1.27
C HIS A 170 -17.17 -15.84 1.21
N ALA A 171 -17.64 -16.30 0.04
CA ALA A 171 -19.02 -16.73 -0.11
C ALA A 171 -19.37 -17.82 0.92
N SER A 172 -20.61 -17.85 1.39
CA SER A 172 -21.05 -18.78 2.45
C SER A 172 -20.88 -20.26 2.09
N PHE A 173 -20.79 -20.57 0.79
CA PHE A 173 -20.53 -21.90 0.25
C PHE A 173 -19.06 -22.13 -0.18
N HIS A 174 -18.13 -21.25 0.22
CA HIS A 174 -16.70 -21.46 -0.02
C HIS A 174 -16.21 -22.76 0.61
N ASN A 175 -15.35 -23.50 -0.10
CA ASN A 175 -14.85 -24.84 0.28
C ASN A 175 -15.95 -25.89 0.55
N THR A 176 -17.14 -25.71 -0.03
CA THR A 176 -18.19 -26.74 -0.02
C THR A 176 -18.14 -27.60 -1.27
N SER A 177 -18.53 -28.87 -1.13
CA SER A 177 -18.69 -29.79 -2.26
C SER A 177 -20.17 -29.97 -2.57
N ILE A 178 -20.53 -29.85 -3.84
CA ILE A 178 -21.91 -29.97 -4.32
C ILE A 178 -21.97 -31.11 -5.32
N LYS A 179 -22.96 -31.99 -5.14
CA LYS A 179 -23.22 -33.10 -6.05
C LYS A 179 -24.36 -32.71 -7.00
N LEU A 180 -24.08 -32.76 -8.29
CA LEU A 180 -25.03 -32.53 -9.37
C LEU A 180 -24.95 -33.69 -10.35
N LYS A 181 -26.10 -34.21 -10.79
CA LYS A 181 -26.15 -35.10 -11.94
C LYS A 181 -26.20 -34.29 -13.23
N THR A 182 -25.78 -34.89 -14.33
CA THR A 182 -25.90 -34.29 -15.66
C THR A 182 -27.34 -33.84 -15.94
N GLY A 183 -27.49 -32.58 -16.37
CA GLY A 183 -28.78 -31.93 -16.61
C GLY A 183 -29.41 -31.29 -15.37
N GLU A 184 -28.91 -31.56 -14.15
CA GLU A 184 -29.40 -30.89 -12.95
C GLU A 184 -28.82 -29.49 -12.79
N SER A 185 -29.61 -28.62 -12.17
CA SER A 185 -29.22 -27.26 -11.80
C SER A 185 -29.42 -27.04 -10.32
N ILE A 186 -28.53 -26.27 -9.70
CA ILE A 186 -28.67 -25.80 -8.32
C ILE A 186 -28.37 -24.30 -8.26
N THR A 187 -29.13 -23.59 -7.44
CA THR A 187 -28.87 -22.19 -7.12
C THR A 187 -28.36 -22.10 -5.69
N LEU A 188 -27.19 -21.52 -5.52
CA LEU A 188 -26.58 -21.24 -4.23
C LEU A 188 -26.76 -19.77 -3.90
N ASN A 189 -27.27 -19.49 -2.71
CA ASN A 189 -27.40 -18.15 -2.17
C ASN A 189 -26.22 -17.86 -1.23
N ASP A 190 -25.43 -16.83 -1.52
CA ASP A 190 -24.33 -16.43 -0.66
C ASP A 190 -24.87 -15.60 0.53
N THR A 191 -24.87 -16.12 1.74
CA THR A 191 -25.34 -15.34 2.90
C THR A 191 -24.36 -14.27 3.37
N ASN A 192 -23.14 -14.26 2.84
CA ASN A 192 -22.09 -13.30 3.20
C ASN A 192 -22.02 -12.09 2.25
N ASN A 193 -22.84 -12.03 1.20
CA ASN A 193 -22.92 -10.92 0.25
C ASN A 193 -21.59 -10.58 -0.48
N THR A 194 -20.74 -11.58 -0.69
CA THR A 194 -19.42 -11.42 -1.31
C THR A 194 -19.46 -11.54 -2.83
N LEU A 195 -20.46 -12.23 -3.39
CA LEU A 195 -20.55 -12.44 -4.85
C LEU A 195 -20.69 -11.13 -5.62
N HIS A 196 -21.36 -10.12 -5.06
CA HIS A 196 -21.52 -8.80 -5.67
C HIS A 196 -20.18 -8.06 -5.90
N GLN A 197 -19.15 -8.42 -5.15
CA GLN A 197 -17.81 -7.82 -5.24
C GLN A 197 -16.80 -8.75 -5.93
N SER A 198 -17.27 -9.90 -6.43
CA SER A 198 -16.43 -10.94 -7.00
C SER A 198 -16.49 -10.95 -8.53
N ILE A 199 -15.42 -11.39 -9.17
CA ILE A 199 -15.39 -11.67 -10.61
C ILE A 199 -15.65 -13.17 -10.79
N LEU A 200 -16.59 -13.50 -11.67
CA LEU A 200 -16.83 -14.90 -12.03
C LEU A 200 -15.74 -15.40 -12.96
N ILE A 201 -15.06 -16.47 -12.55
CA ILE A 201 -14.15 -17.23 -13.40
C ILE A 201 -14.70 -18.65 -13.53
N ASN A 202 -15.13 -19.02 -14.73
CA ASN A 202 -15.58 -20.38 -15.05
C ASN A 202 -14.44 -21.16 -15.71
N ASN A 203 -13.88 -22.14 -15.01
CA ASN A 203 -12.80 -22.99 -15.52
C ASN A 203 -13.30 -24.15 -16.41
N GLY A 204 -14.55 -24.08 -16.88
CA GLY A 204 -15.17 -25.05 -17.77
C GLY A 204 -15.86 -26.20 -17.02
N GLY A 205 -16.65 -26.97 -17.77
CA GLY A 205 -17.33 -28.16 -17.25
C GLY A 205 -18.67 -27.91 -16.57
N LEU A 206 -19.09 -26.68 -16.30
CA LEU A 206 -20.44 -26.33 -15.84
C LEU A 206 -20.93 -25.09 -16.59
N ASP A 207 -22.24 -24.98 -16.78
CA ASP A 207 -22.83 -23.68 -17.08
C ASP A 207 -23.03 -22.93 -15.77
N VAL A 208 -22.59 -21.67 -15.74
CA VAL A 208 -22.57 -20.85 -14.53
C VAL A 208 -23.19 -19.50 -14.83
N SER A 209 -24.17 -19.09 -14.04
CA SER A 209 -24.76 -17.76 -14.13
C SER A 209 -24.83 -17.10 -12.75
N LEU A 210 -24.50 -15.82 -12.70
CA LEU A 210 -24.68 -14.98 -11.51
C LEU A 210 -25.90 -14.09 -11.66
N SER A 211 -26.71 -14.02 -10.61
CA SER A 211 -27.84 -13.10 -10.51
C SER A 211 -27.88 -12.51 -9.10
N GLY A 212 -27.38 -11.28 -8.97
CA GLY A 212 -27.19 -10.64 -7.68
C GLY A 212 -26.25 -11.46 -6.80
N ASN A 213 -26.75 -11.91 -5.65
CA ASN A 213 -25.98 -12.67 -4.68
C ASN A 213 -26.20 -14.19 -4.76
N GLN A 214 -26.65 -14.65 -5.92
CA GLN A 214 -26.89 -16.06 -6.20
C GLN A 214 -26.03 -16.50 -7.38
N VAL A 215 -25.49 -17.72 -7.26
CA VAL A 215 -24.86 -18.43 -8.38
C VAL A 215 -25.68 -19.66 -8.71
N THR A 216 -26.04 -19.80 -9.98
CA THR A 216 -26.67 -21.01 -10.51
C THR A 216 -25.63 -21.81 -11.26
N LEU A 217 -25.54 -23.09 -10.92
CA LEU A 217 -24.65 -24.07 -11.52
C LEU A 217 -25.49 -25.12 -12.21
N THR A 218 -25.20 -25.42 -13.47
CA THR A 218 -25.84 -26.48 -14.24
C THR A 218 -24.80 -27.46 -14.76
N ALA A 219 -24.99 -28.74 -14.46
CA ALA A 219 -24.12 -29.80 -14.95
C ALA A 219 -24.49 -30.20 -16.38
N ARG A 220 -23.49 -30.29 -17.24
CA ARG A 220 -23.59 -30.68 -18.64
C ARG A 220 -23.17 -32.14 -18.84
N SER A 221 -23.35 -32.64 -20.05
CA SER A 221 -22.89 -33.99 -20.43
C SER A 221 -21.38 -34.12 -20.55
N ASP A 222 -20.68 -33.00 -20.77
CA ASP A 222 -19.22 -32.90 -20.84
C ASP A 222 -18.60 -32.43 -19.49
N SER A 223 -19.41 -32.32 -18.43
CA SER A 223 -18.91 -32.00 -17.10
C SER A 223 -17.90 -33.04 -16.63
N PRO A 224 -16.71 -32.63 -16.14
CA PRO A 224 -15.77 -33.54 -15.53
C PRO A 224 -16.41 -34.26 -14.34
N SER A 225 -16.29 -35.58 -14.28
CA SER A 225 -16.65 -36.34 -13.08
C SER A 225 -15.66 -36.03 -11.97
N SER A 226 -16.13 -35.93 -10.72
CA SER A 226 -15.24 -35.94 -9.57
C SER A 226 -14.40 -37.23 -9.60
N PRO A 227 -13.09 -37.19 -9.25
CA PRO A 227 -12.36 -38.39 -8.88
C PRO A 227 -13.03 -39.10 -7.68
#